data_AF-A0A1F3BLZ1-F1
#
_entry.id   AF-A0A1F3BLZ1-F1
#
_cell.length_a   1.000
_cell.length_b   1.000
_cell.length_c   1.000
_cell.angle_alpha   90.00
_cell.angle_beta   90.00
_cell.angle_gamma   90.00
#
_symmetry.space_group_name_H-M   'P 1'
#
loop_
_entity.id
_entity.type
_entity.pdbx_description
1 polymer ?
#
loop_
_entity_poly.entity_id
_entity_poly.type
_entity_poly.pdbx_seq_one_letter_code
_entity_poly.pdbx_strand_id
1 'polypeptide(L)'
;MKLILFLIFIIVIVLKSQAQWTIPADASQKINNVEITPKSLTVGKSIFNKMCQSCHGKKADGMGLMKSASLIADSLQLQKDGVIFYKIATGKDQMPPFQSILKEEEIWAVINYLRILVNPDSVPPAKNVKLILSGTGKGNQRKVTAMVMEKGDSAYIMQPDVDIHFYIKREFGLMRFGNDYNYTGSSGKVSAMFPTGIIGDKEGVVTIYAKIEDSFMFTETTDSIVQKWGKPIVVNNEAFDERSLWASRDKAPVWLLLVANGIILFVWLFIILVIVNIFRIKKLSKLFIK
;
A
#
# COMPACT_ATOMS: atom_id res chain seq x y z
N MET A 1 -23.28 25.34 -55.83
CA MET A 1 -24.15 25.26 -54.63
C MET A 1 -24.51 23.83 -54.23
N LYS A 2 -24.94 22.96 -55.16
CA LYS A 2 -25.28 21.55 -54.86
C LYS A 2 -24.08 20.69 -54.37
N LEU A 3 -22.87 20.94 -54.87
CA LEU A 3 -21.66 20.21 -54.45
C LEU A 3 -21.18 20.58 -53.03
N ILE A 4 -21.38 21.83 -52.63
CA ILE A 4 -21.02 22.34 -51.29
C ILE A 4 -22.00 21.81 -50.23
N LEU A 5 -23.30 21.72 -50.55
CA LEU A 5 -24.28 21.08 -49.67
C LEU A 5 -24.00 19.57 -49.48
N PHE A 6 -23.52 18.88 -50.51
CA PHE A 6 -23.20 17.46 -50.44
C PHE A 6 -21.95 17.16 -49.60
N LEU A 7 -20.93 18.02 -49.70
CA LEU A 7 -19.72 17.96 -48.85
C LEU A 7 -20.02 18.25 -47.38
N ILE A 8 -20.90 19.21 -47.09
CA ILE A 8 -21.36 19.49 -45.71
C ILE A 8 -22.17 18.31 -45.15
N PHE A 9 -23.00 17.65 -45.97
CA PHE A 9 -23.76 16.47 -45.57
C PHE A 9 -22.85 15.27 -45.24
N ILE A 10 -21.79 15.05 -46.00
CA ILE A 10 -20.80 13.99 -45.73
C ILE A 10 -20.00 14.30 -44.45
N ILE A 11 -19.62 15.56 -44.21
CA ILE A 11 -18.90 15.97 -42.99
C ILE A 11 -19.76 15.76 -41.73
N VAL A 12 -21.08 16.01 -41.80
CA VAL A 12 -22.00 15.77 -40.67
C VAL A 12 -22.17 14.28 -40.35
N ILE A 13 -22.08 13.39 -41.34
CA ILE A 13 -22.15 11.94 -41.13
C ILE A 13 -20.89 11.41 -40.44
N VAL A 14 -19.70 11.93 -40.78
CA VAL A 14 -18.43 11.48 -40.19
C VAL A 14 -18.30 11.86 -38.71
N LEU A 15 -18.89 12.98 -38.26
CA LEU A 15 -18.86 13.40 -36.85
C LEU A 15 -19.70 12.53 -35.89
N LYS A 16 -20.60 11.67 -36.40
CA LYS A 16 -21.40 10.74 -35.57
C LYS A 16 -20.79 9.34 -35.41
N SER A 17 -19.53 9.14 -35.81
CA SER A 17 -18.83 7.86 -35.60
C SER A 17 -18.07 7.81 -34.27
N GLN A 18 -18.74 8.12 -33.16
CA GLN A 18 -18.36 7.49 -31.90
C GLN A 18 -19.15 6.20 -31.80
N ALA A 19 -18.44 5.09 -31.63
CA ALA A 19 -18.99 3.75 -31.61
C ALA A 19 -20.03 3.60 -30.49
N GLN A 20 -21.28 3.98 -30.76
CA GLN A 20 -22.39 3.86 -29.83
C GLN A 20 -22.62 2.37 -29.54
N TRP A 21 -22.79 2.03 -28.26
CA TRP A 21 -23.05 0.65 -27.85
C TRP A 21 -24.44 0.23 -28.35
N THR A 22 -24.51 -0.88 -29.10
CA THR A 22 -25.79 -1.52 -29.43
C THR A 22 -26.17 -2.43 -28.28
N ILE A 23 -27.02 -1.93 -27.37
CA ILE A 23 -27.42 -2.66 -26.17
C ILE A 23 -28.74 -3.40 -26.47
N PRO A 24 -28.79 -4.73 -26.28
CA PRO A 24 -30.02 -5.47 -26.51
C PRO A 24 -31.04 -5.17 -25.40
N ALA A 25 -32.33 -5.29 -25.73
CA ALA A 25 -33.41 -4.81 -24.85
C ALA A 25 -33.45 -5.55 -23.51
N ASP A 26 -33.13 -6.84 -23.50
CA ASP A 26 -33.00 -7.71 -22.34
C ASP A 26 -31.94 -7.24 -21.34
N ALA A 27 -30.76 -6.82 -21.83
CA ALA A 27 -29.69 -6.28 -21.00
C ALA A 27 -30.10 -5.02 -20.23
N SER A 28 -30.94 -4.19 -20.84
CA SER A 28 -31.43 -2.95 -20.21
C SER A 28 -32.42 -3.17 -19.07
N GLN A 29 -33.03 -4.36 -19.00
CA GLN A 29 -33.99 -4.75 -17.97
C GLN A 29 -33.35 -5.49 -16.80
N LYS A 30 -32.05 -5.80 -16.87
CA LYS A 30 -31.35 -6.47 -15.80
C LYS A 30 -31.24 -5.57 -14.57
N ILE A 31 -31.69 -6.09 -13.42
CA ILE A 31 -31.71 -5.37 -12.14
C ILE A 31 -30.58 -5.88 -11.26
N ASN A 32 -29.95 -4.94 -10.57
CA ASN A 32 -28.94 -5.23 -9.57
C ASN A 32 -29.60 -5.72 -8.28
N ASN A 33 -29.38 -6.99 -7.94
CA ASN A 33 -29.87 -7.60 -6.71
C ASN A 33 -28.80 -7.69 -5.61
N VAL A 34 -27.60 -7.14 -5.84
CA VAL A 34 -26.51 -7.14 -4.86
C VAL A 34 -26.68 -5.97 -3.92
N GLU A 35 -26.97 -6.28 -2.67
CA GLU A 35 -27.09 -5.29 -1.59
C GLU A 35 -25.78 -4.51 -1.39
N ILE A 36 -25.92 -3.21 -1.15
CA ILE A 36 -24.81 -2.32 -0.82
C ILE A 36 -24.39 -2.60 0.64
N THR A 37 -23.44 -3.51 0.79
CA THR A 37 -22.79 -3.86 2.06
C THR A 37 -21.33 -3.43 2.06
N PRO A 38 -20.69 -3.19 3.22
CA PRO A 38 -19.26 -2.87 3.29
C PRO A 38 -18.40 -3.88 2.51
N LYS A 39 -18.71 -5.18 2.66
CA LYS A 39 -18.07 -6.26 1.91
C LYS A 39 -18.24 -6.12 0.40
N SER A 40 -19.45 -5.89 -0.10
CA SER A 40 -19.69 -5.71 -1.55
C SER A 40 -18.89 -4.52 -2.11
N LEU A 41 -18.77 -3.43 -1.35
CA LEU A 41 -18.03 -2.25 -1.78
C LEU A 41 -16.52 -2.48 -1.78
N THR A 42 -15.99 -3.19 -0.79
CA THR A 42 -14.57 -3.58 -0.77
C THR A 42 -14.25 -4.49 -1.96
N VAL A 43 -15.12 -5.44 -2.29
CA VAL A 43 -14.99 -6.31 -3.47
C VAL A 43 -15.00 -5.47 -4.75
N GLY A 44 -15.99 -4.59 -4.92
CA GLY A 44 -16.10 -3.70 -6.07
C GLY A 44 -14.88 -2.80 -6.26
N LYS A 45 -14.41 -2.17 -5.18
CA LYS A 45 -13.18 -1.36 -5.16
C LYS A 45 -11.95 -2.18 -5.53
N SER A 46 -11.81 -3.39 -4.98
CA SER A 46 -10.67 -4.28 -5.27
C SER A 46 -10.61 -4.67 -6.75
N ILE A 47 -11.74 -5.06 -7.31
CA ILE A 47 -11.85 -5.42 -8.73
C ILE A 47 -11.56 -4.19 -9.59
N PHE A 48 -12.15 -3.04 -9.27
CA PHE A 48 -11.88 -1.79 -9.97
C PHE A 48 -10.39 -1.47 -10.01
N ASN A 49 -9.71 -1.51 -8.86
CA ASN A 49 -8.28 -1.23 -8.75
C ASN A 49 -7.42 -2.23 -9.54
N LYS A 50 -7.79 -3.50 -9.54
CA LYS A 50 -7.04 -4.58 -10.22
C LYS A 50 -7.25 -4.61 -11.72
N MET A 51 -8.47 -4.33 -12.20
CA MET A 51 -8.88 -4.62 -13.57
C MET A 51 -9.32 -3.39 -14.38
N CYS A 52 -9.83 -2.34 -13.74
CA CYS A 52 -10.43 -1.19 -14.44
C CYS A 52 -9.54 0.06 -14.36
N GLN A 53 -8.87 0.27 -13.23
CA GLN A 53 -8.10 1.48 -12.92
C GLN A 53 -6.98 1.76 -13.92
N SER A 54 -6.31 0.72 -14.43
CA SER A 54 -5.19 0.87 -15.37
C SER A 54 -5.59 1.64 -16.63
N CYS A 55 -6.83 1.49 -17.09
CA CYS A 55 -7.36 2.16 -18.27
C CYS A 55 -8.27 3.35 -17.92
N HIS A 56 -9.12 3.22 -16.90
CA HIS A 56 -10.10 4.25 -16.51
C HIS A 56 -9.58 5.29 -15.51
N GLY A 57 -8.35 5.15 -15.03
CA GLY A 57 -7.71 6.09 -14.10
C GLY A 57 -8.09 5.84 -12.64
N LYS A 58 -7.25 6.33 -11.71
CA LYS A 58 -7.47 6.18 -10.25
C LYS A 58 -8.75 6.84 -9.76
N LYS A 59 -9.17 7.93 -10.42
CA LYS A 59 -10.41 8.66 -10.12
C LYS A 59 -11.58 8.25 -11.01
N ALA A 60 -11.41 7.19 -11.82
CA ALA A 60 -12.40 6.76 -12.80
C ALA A 60 -12.79 7.86 -13.82
N ASP A 61 -11.86 8.78 -14.10
CA ASP A 61 -12.02 9.95 -14.97
C ASP A 61 -11.62 9.69 -16.43
N GLY A 62 -11.20 8.48 -16.76
CA GLY A 62 -10.73 8.09 -18.09
C GLY A 62 -9.26 8.44 -18.35
N MET A 63 -8.55 8.97 -17.36
CA MET A 63 -7.11 9.33 -17.45
C MET A 63 -6.22 8.18 -16.95
N GLY A 64 -6.42 6.97 -17.50
CA GLY A 64 -5.52 5.84 -17.27
C GLY A 64 -4.32 5.82 -18.23
N LEU A 65 -3.62 4.68 -18.26
CA LEU A 65 -2.52 4.41 -19.19
C LEU A 65 -2.96 4.49 -20.66
N MET A 66 -4.25 4.24 -20.91
CA MET A 66 -4.88 4.38 -22.21
C MET A 66 -6.07 5.32 -22.07
N LYS A 67 -6.31 6.14 -23.11
CA LYS A 67 -7.48 7.02 -23.14
C LYS A 67 -8.75 6.18 -23.19
N SER A 68 -9.60 6.34 -22.18
CA SER A 68 -10.85 5.59 -22.06
C SER A 68 -12.01 6.52 -21.67
N ALA A 69 -13.22 5.97 -21.60
CA ALA A 69 -14.38 6.73 -21.16
C ALA A 69 -14.25 7.09 -19.66
N SER A 70 -14.63 8.33 -19.33
CA SER A 70 -14.82 8.75 -17.94
C SER A 70 -16.04 8.04 -17.36
N LEU A 71 -15.83 7.31 -16.26
CA LEU A 71 -16.88 6.56 -15.58
C LEU A 71 -17.66 7.45 -14.60
N ILE A 72 -17.12 8.61 -14.24
CA ILE A 72 -17.79 9.61 -13.40
C ILE A 72 -18.65 10.60 -14.20
N ALA A 73 -18.63 10.53 -15.53
CA ALA A 73 -19.40 11.43 -16.38
C ALA A 73 -20.91 11.10 -16.34
N ASP A 74 -21.75 12.15 -16.37
CA ASP A 74 -23.22 12.04 -16.40
C ASP A 74 -23.71 11.12 -17.51
N SER A 75 -23.03 11.12 -18.66
CA SER A 75 -23.37 10.26 -19.80
C SER A 75 -23.33 8.77 -19.46
N LEU A 76 -22.48 8.34 -18.52
CA LEU A 76 -22.47 6.97 -18.00
C LEU A 76 -23.39 6.87 -16.80
N GLN A 77 -23.36 7.84 -15.90
CA GLN A 77 -24.08 7.76 -14.62
C GLN A 77 -25.61 7.75 -14.79
N LEU A 78 -26.14 8.37 -15.83
CA LEU A 78 -27.57 8.34 -16.16
C LEU A 78 -28.04 7.02 -16.79
N GLN A 79 -27.13 6.11 -17.15
CA GLN A 79 -27.49 4.81 -17.71
C GLN A 79 -27.99 3.87 -16.62
N LYS A 80 -28.93 2.98 -16.96
CA LYS A 80 -29.39 1.92 -16.06
C LYS A 80 -28.26 0.96 -15.70
N ASP A 81 -28.27 0.42 -14.49
CA ASP A 81 -27.23 -0.50 -14.03
C ASP A 81 -27.08 -1.73 -14.94
N GLY A 82 -28.18 -2.30 -15.46
CA GLY A 82 -28.14 -3.40 -16.44
C GLY A 82 -27.40 -3.08 -17.74
N VAL A 83 -27.43 -1.81 -18.17
CA VAL A 83 -26.66 -1.35 -19.33
C VAL A 83 -25.17 -1.36 -19.01
N ILE A 84 -24.78 -0.86 -17.83
CA ILE A 84 -23.38 -0.85 -17.39
C ILE A 84 -22.89 -2.29 -17.19
N PHE A 85 -23.71 -3.16 -16.62
CA PHE A 85 -23.44 -4.58 -16.48
C PHE A 85 -23.11 -5.22 -17.82
N TYR A 86 -23.93 -4.99 -18.85
CA TYR A 86 -23.71 -5.54 -20.17
C TYR A 86 -22.39 -5.08 -20.80
N LYS A 87 -22.04 -3.81 -20.60
CA LYS A 87 -20.77 -3.24 -21.08
C LYS A 87 -19.56 -3.90 -20.44
N ILE A 88 -19.61 -4.14 -19.12
CA ILE A 88 -18.54 -4.83 -18.39
C ILE A 88 -18.47 -6.31 -18.81
N ALA A 89 -19.61 -6.97 -18.88
CA ALA A 89 -19.71 -8.39 -19.21
C ALA A 89 -19.17 -8.70 -20.62
N THR A 90 -19.62 -7.93 -21.62
CA THR A 90 -19.35 -8.19 -23.04
C THR A 90 -18.07 -7.54 -23.54
N GLY A 91 -17.64 -6.43 -22.92
CA GLY A 91 -16.55 -5.61 -23.46
C GLY A 91 -16.90 -5.00 -24.83
N LYS A 92 -16.02 -4.15 -25.35
CA LYS A 92 -16.09 -3.58 -26.70
C LYS A 92 -14.75 -2.96 -27.10
N ASP A 93 -14.35 -3.17 -28.35
CA ASP A 93 -13.12 -2.62 -28.92
C ASP A 93 -11.89 -3.01 -28.07
N GLN A 94 -11.24 -2.04 -27.43
CA GLN A 94 -10.07 -2.24 -26.57
C GLN A 94 -10.44 -2.69 -25.14
N MET A 95 -11.72 -2.63 -24.76
CA MET A 95 -12.19 -3.10 -23.46
C MET A 95 -12.49 -4.61 -23.54
N PRO A 96 -11.76 -5.47 -22.81
CA PRO A 96 -11.98 -6.91 -22.85
C PRO A 96 -13.31 -7.31 -22.19
N PRO A 97 -13.89 -8.47 -22.55
CA PRO A 97 -15.05 -9.04 -21.87
C PRO A 97 -14.67 -9.57 -20.48
N PHE A 98 -15.33 -9.10 -19.43
CA PHE A 98 -15.05 -9.56 -18.06
C PHE A 98 -15.94 -10.70 -17.59
N GLN A 99 -17.00 -11.06 -18.32
CA GLN A 99 -17.90 -12.17 -17.94
C GLN A 99 -17.21 -13.53 -17.84
N SER A 100 -16.06 -13.70 -18.51
CA SER A 100 -15.27 -14.94 -18.45
C SER A 100 -14.37 -15.04 -17.21
N ILE A 101 -14.17 -13.94 -16.48
CA ILE A 101 -13.22 -13.83 -15.37
C ILE A 101 -13.94 -13.48 -14.06
N LEU A 102 -14.99 -12.65 -14.13
CA LEU A 102 -15.76 -12.17 -12.98
C LEU A 102 -17.12 -12.85 -12.92
N LYS A 103 -17.56 -13.15 -11.70
CA LYS A 103 -18.93 -13.56 -11.44
C LYS A 103 -19.90 -12.39 -11.61
N GLU A 104 -21.16 -12.71 -11.81
CA GLU A 104 -22.20 -11.69 -11.95
C GLU A 104 -22.27 -10.77 -10.71
N GLU A 105 -22.19 -11.35 -9.51
CA GLU A 105 -22.23 -10.59 -8.26
C GLU A 105 -21.02 -9.64 -8.12
N GLU A 106 -19.87 -10.03 -8.67
CA GLU A 106 -18.64 -9.23 -8.67
C GLU A 106 -18.76 -8.03 -9.62
N ILE A 107 -19.39 -8.22 -10.79
CA ILE A 107 -19.68 -7.12 -11.72
C ILE A 107 -20.66 -6.13 -11.08
N TRP A 108 -21.72 -6.63 -10.42
CA TRP A 108 -22.65 -5.78 -9.68
C TRP A 108 -21.98 -5.01 -8.54
N ALA A 109 -21.06 -5.65 -7.81
CA ALA A 109 -20.27 -5.00 -6.77
C ALA A 109 -19.42 -3.83 -7.32
N VAL A 110 -18.82 -3.99 -8.51
CA VAL A 110 -18.10 -2.90 -9.19
C VAL A 110 -19.03 -1.75 -9.55
N ILE A 111 -20.24 -2.05 -10.05
CA ILE A 111 -21.23 -1.01 -10.38
C ILE A 111 -21.65 -0.25 -9.12
N ASN A 112 -21.95 -0.94 -8.01
CA ASN A 112 -22.24 -0.31 -6.72
C ASN A 112 -21.12 0.63 -6.28
N TYR A 113 -19.87 0.16 -6.38
CA TYR A 113 -18.69 0.99 -6.07
C TYR A 113 -18.61 2.25 -6.96
N LEU A 114 -18.85 2.13 -8.27
CA LEU A 114 -18.84 3.26 -9.20
C LEU A 114 -19.96 4.28 -8.90
N ARG A 115 -21.14 3.83 -8.47
CA ARG A 115 -22.24 4.73 -8.05
C ARG A 115 -21.84 5.55 -6.85
N ILE A 116 -21.24 4.91 -5.86
CA ILE A 116 -20.81 5.56 -4.60
C ILE A 116 -19.62 6.49 -4.82
N LEU A 117 -18.73 6.15 -5.75
CA LEU A 117 -17.61 7.02 -6.11
C LEU A 117 -18.08 8.39 -6.62
N VAL A 118 -19.22 8.44 -7.32
CA VAL A 118 -19.82 9.68 -7.84
C VAL A 118 -20.75 10.34 -6.83
N ASN A 119 -21.55 9.54 -6.12
CA ASN A 119 -22.48 10.01 -5.11
C ASN A 119 -22.19 9.35 -3.74
N PRO A 120 -21.22 9.89 -2.97
CA PRO A 120 -20.92 9.37 -1.64
C PRO A 120 -22.10 9.44 -0.67
N ASP A 121 -23.03 10.38 -0.87
CA ASP A 121 -24.22 10.58 -0.03
C ASP A 121 -25.26 9.46 -0.18
N SER A 122 -25.11 8.59 -1.19
CA SER A 122 -25.93 7.38 -1.35
C SER A 122 -25.67 6.31 -0.28
N VAL A 123 -24.62 6.48 0.51
CA VAL A 123 -24.23 5.61 1.62
C VAL A 123 -24.49 6.34 2.93
N PRO A 124 -25.03 5.68 3.97
CA PRO A 124 -25.14 6.27 5.30
C PRO A 124 -23.78 6.83 5.77
N PRO A 125 -23.76 7.95 6.52
CA PRO A 125 -22.51 8.53 7.00
C PRO A 125 -21.70 7.49 7.78
N ALA A 126 -20.38 7.56 7.65
CA ALA A 126 -19.47 6.60 8.25
C ALA A 126 -19.74 6.47 9.77
N LYS A 127 -20.01 5.23 10.20
CA LYS A 127 -20.31 4.93 11.59
C LYS A 127 -19.04 4.92 12.43
N ASN A 128 -19.13 5.50 13.63
CA ASN A 128 -18.04 5.47 14.60
C ASN A 128 -17.98 4.11 15.29
N VAL A 129 -16.91 3.37 15.03
CA VAL A 129 -16.69 2.03 15.58
C VAL A 129 -15.52 2.02 16.54
N LYS A 130 -15.65 1.23 17.62
CA LYS A 130 -14.57 0.91 18.53
C LYS A 130 -14.02 -0.46 18.17
N LEU A 131 -12.71 -0.50 17.94
CA LEU A 131 -11.95 -1.72 17.71
C LEU A 131 -11.34 -2.18 19.04
N ILE A 132 -11.51 -3.45 19.39
CA ILE A 132 -10.84 -4.08 20.53
C ILE A 132 -10.02 -5.26 20.02
N LEU A 133 -8.73 -5.22 20.31
CA LEU A 133 -7.78 -6.26 19.95
C LEU A 133 -7.45 -7.13 21.16
N SER A 134 -7.52 -8.45 20.96
CA SER A 134 -7.16 -9.44 21.99
C SER A 134 -6.23 -10.49 21.40
N GLY A 135 -5.21 -10.87 22.17
CA GLY A 135 -4.28 -11.93 21.81
C GLY A 135 -4.51 -13.15 22.67
N THR A 136 -4.73 -14.32 22.08
CA THR A 136 -4.91 -15.58 22.82
C THR A 136 -4.08 -16.68 22.18
N GLY A 137 -3.37 -17.44 23.01
CA GLY A 137 -2.60 -18.60 22.57
C GLY A 137 -1.22 -18.69 23.21
N LYS A 138 -0.66 -19.90 23.23
CA LYS A 138 0.69 -20.21 23.69
C LYS A 138 1.43 -20.99 22.59
N GLY A 139 2.76 -20.85 22.54
CA GLY A 139 3.59 -21.56 21.57
C GLY A 139 3.31 -21.16 20.11
N ASN A 140 3.14 -22.15 19.23
CA ASN A 140 2.95 -21.96 17.78
C ASN A 140 1.51 -21.63 17.37
N GLN A 141 0.54 -21.72 18.29
CA GLN A 141 -0.88 -21.45 18.02
C GLN A 141 -1.29 -20.13 18.66
N ARG A 142 -0.68 -19.03 18.20
CA ARG A 142 -1.02 -17.67 18.64
C ARG A 142 -2.04 -17.07 17.69
N LYS A 143 -3.16 -16.61 18.23
CA LYS A 143 -4.26 -16.06 17.47
C LYS A 143 -4.56 -14.65 17.97
N VAL A 144 -4.69 -13.74 17.03
CA VAL A 144 -5.11 -12.36 17.28
C VAL A 144 -6.57 -12.28 16.90
N THR A 145 -7.42 -11.79 17.80
CA THR A 145 -8.85 -11.60 17.57
C THR A 145 -9.19 -10.13 17.73
N ALA A 146 -9.73 -9.54 16.67
CA ALA A 146 -10.27 -8.20 16.66
C ALA A 146 -11.80 -8.27 16.79
N MET A 147 -12.36 -7.35 17.57
CA MET A 147 -13.80 -7.18 17.76
C MET A 147 -14.19 -5.76 17.43
N VAL A 148 -15.26 -5.60 16.64
CA VAL A 148 -15.78 -4.29 16.20
C VAL A 148 -17.14 -4.04 16.84
N MET A 149 -17.24 -2.92 17.56
CA MET A 149 -18.47 -2.51 18.24
C MET A 149 -18.80 -1.07 17.90
N GLU A 150 -20.05 -0.78 17.56
CA GLU A 150 -20.59 0.57 17.45
C GLU A 150 -21.20 0.97 18.81
N LYS A 151 -20.95 2.21 19.26
CA LYS A 151 -21.56 2.74 20.48
C LYS A 151 -22.99 3.19 20.16
N GLY A 152 -23.99 2.37 20.46
CA GLY A 152 -25.40 2.76 20.43
C GLY A 152 -25.83 3.51 21.70
N ASP A 153 -27.06 4.04 21.69
CA ASP A 153 -27.60 4.87 22.78
C ASP A 153 -27.74 4.14 24.13
N SER A 154 -27.76 2.79 24.15
CA SER A 154 -27.87 2.01 25.40
C SER A 154 -27.15 0.65 25.39
N ALA A 155 -26.61 0.20 24.25
CA ALA A 155 -25.85 -1.05 24.13
C ALA A 155 -24.82 -0.98 22.99
N TYR A 156 -23.76 -1.80 23.09
CA TYR A 156 -22.79 -1.97 22.00
C TYR A 156 -23.40 -2.84 20.89
N ILE A 157 -23.47 -2.31 19.68
CA ILE A 157 -23.97 -3.04 18.50
C ILE A 157 -22.79 -3.68 17.78
N MET A 158 -22.80 -5.00 17.65
CA MET A 158 -21.78 -5.76 16.91
C MET A 158 -21.96 -5.51 15.41
N GLN A 159 -20.87 -5.16 14.72
CA GLN A 159 -20.92 -4.88 13.27
C GLN A 159 -20.37 -6.07 12.47
N PRO A 160 -21.21 -6.75 11.66
CA PRO A 160 -20.75 -7.74 10.69
C PRO A 160 -20.16 -7.09 9.43
N ASP A 161 -19.43 -7.88 8.64
CA ASP A 161 -18.88 -7.52 7.32
C ASP A 161 -17.87 -6.36 7.31
N VAL A 162 -17.24 -6.08 8.45
CA VAL A 162 -16.15 -5.09 8.56
C VAL A 162 -14.82 -5.74 8.21
N ASP A 163 -14.12 -5.23 7.21
CA ASP A 163 -12.77 -5.68 6.87
C ASP A 163 -11.73 -5.10 7.84
N ILE A 164 -10.90 -5.98 8.41
CA ILE A 164 -9.85 -5.60 9.36
C ILE A 164 -8.50 -6.11 8.86
N HIS A 165 -7.51 -5.22 8.84
CA HIS A 165 -6.14 -5.58 8.53
C HIS A 165 -5.29 -5.62 9.78
N PHE A 166 -4.56 -6.72 9.92
CA PHE A 166 -3.66 -6.93 11.05
C PHE A 166 -2.22 -6.62 10.64
N TYR A 167 -1.53 -5.91 11.53
CA TYR A 167 -0.17 -5.43 11.30
C TYR A 167 0.73 -5.71 12.49
N ILE A 168 2.01 -5.92 12.24
CA ILE A 168 3.06 -6.01 13.25
C ILE A 168 3.95 -4.78 13.11
N LYS A 169 4.20 -4.07 14.21
CA LYS A 169 5.15 -2.95 14.23
C LYS A 169 6.56 -3.45 13.95
N ARG A 170 7.19 -2.91 12.91
CA ARG A 170 8.61 -3.05 12.61
C ARG A 170 9.28 -1.69 12.71
N GLU A 171 10.60 -1.69 12.76
CA GLU A 171 11.40 -0.45 12.81
C GLU A 171 11.09 0.49 11.64
N PHE A 172 10.94 -0.08 10.43
CA PHE A 172 10.72 0.68 9.20
C PHE A 172 9.27 0.69 8.71
N GLY A 173 8.29 0.31 9.55
CA GLY A 173 6.88 0.39 9.18
C GLY A 173 5.99 -0.71 9.77
N LEU A 174 4.83 -0.93 9.13
CA LEU A 174 3.84 -1.91 9.56
C LEU A 174 3.85 -3.11 8.62
N MET A 175 4.20 -4.28 9.15
CA MET A 175 4.18 -5.54 8.39
C MET A 175 2.79 -6.15 8.48
N ARG A 176 2.08 -6.23 7.35
CA ARG A 176 0.77 -6.86 7.26
C ARG A 176 0.86 -8.38 7.46
N PHE A 177 -0.12 -8.99 8.12
CA PHE A 177 -0.28 -10.44 8.21
C PHE A 177 -1.76 -10.86 8.20
N GLY A 178 -2.02 -12.15 7.96
CA GLY A 178 -3.38 -12.67 7.77
C GLY A 178 -3.78 -12.69 6.30
N ASN A 179 -5.08 -12.80 6.03
CA ASN A 179 -5.60 -12.79 4.66
C ASN A 179 -5.68 -11.35 4.11
N ASP A 180 -5.78 -11.24 2.78
CA ASP A 180 -6.01 -9.98 2.07
C ASP A 180 -7.32 -9.28 2.46
N TYR A 181 -8.29 -10.05 2.97
CA TYR A 181 -9.54 -9.53 3.51
C TYR A 181 -9.93 -10.37 4.73
N ASN A 182 -10.22 -9.73 5.86
CA ASN A 182 -10.66 -10.39 7.09
C ASN A 182 -11.95 -9.73 7.57
N TYR A 183 -13.08 -10.22 7.05
CA TYR A 183 -14.40 -9.72 7.41
C TYR A 183 -14.86 -10.24 8.78
N THR A 184 -15.51 -9.37 9.57
CA THR A 184 -16.19 -9.78 10.80
C THR A 184 -17.42 -10.62 10.50
N GLY A 185 -17.60 -11.72 11.26
CA GLY A 185 -18.83 -12.51 11.20
C GLY A 185 -19.99 -11.83 11.92
N SER A 186 -21.14 -12.53 12.03
CA SER A 186 -22.32 -12.09 12.79
C SER A 186 -22.05 -11.74 14.26
N SER A 187 -20.94 -12.26 14.82
CA SER A 187 -20.49 -11.98 16.18
C SER A 187 -19.62 -10.71 16.31
N GLY A 188 -19.36 -9.99 15.21
CA GLY A 188 -18.49 -8.81 15.19
C GLY A 188 -17.01 -9.13 15.41
N LYS A 189 -16.63 -10.42 15.33
CA LYS A 189 -15.27 -10.90 15.59
C LYS A 189 -14.62 -11.39 14.30
N VAL A 190 -13.33 -11.15 14.21
CA VAL A 190 -12.46 -11.73 13.19
C VAL A 190 -11.11 -12.07 13.80
N SER A 191 -10.50 -13.14 13.31
CA SER A 191 -9.23 -13.58 13.85
C SER A 191 -8.22 -13.95 12.78
N ALA A 192 -6.97 -13.61 13.03
CA ALA A 192 -5.83 -14.00 12.22
C ALA A 192 -4.84 -14.81 13.04
N MET A 193 -4.18 -15.77 12.39
CA MET A 193 -3.09 -16.51 13.00
C MET A 193 -1.83 -15.65 12.99
N PHE A 194 -1.15 -15.56 14.14
CA PHE A 194 0.08 -14.81 14.25
C PHE A 194 1.24 -15.62 13.63
N PRO A 195 2.04 -15.02 12.73
CA PRO A 195 3.13 -15.71 12.06
C PRO A 195 4.24 -16.13 13.04
N THR A 196 4.90 -17.25 12.76
CA THR A 196 6.04 -17.75 13.54
C THR A 196 7.35 -17.07 13.13
N GLY A 197 8.33 -17.01 14.03
CA GLY A 197 9.68 -16.52 13.69
C GLY A 197 9.82 -15.00 13.63
N ILE A 198 8.84 -14.26 14.15
CA ILE A 198 8.89 -12.81 14.27
C ILE A 198 9.95 -12.42 15.30
N ILE A 199 10.94 -11.63 14.87
CA ILE A 199 11.93 -11.03 15.77
C ILE A 199 11.26 -9.84 16.46
N GLY A 200 11.31 -9.80 17.79
CA GLY A 200 10.82 -8.70 18.61
C GLY A 200 11.95 -7.82 19.11
N ASP A 201 11.69 -7.09 20.19
CA ASP A 201 12.71 -6.34 20.92
C ASP A 201 13.68 -7.25 21.70
N LYS A 202 14.48 -6.66 22.60
CA LYS A 202 15.42 -7.39 23.48
C LYS A 202 14.73 -8.45 24.34
N GLU A 203 13.46 -8.26 24.68
CA GLU A 203 12.67 -9.19 25.48
C GLU A 203 11.79 -10.10 24.61
N GLY A 204 11.79 -9.95 23.28
CA GLY A 204 10.89 -10.66 22.38
C GLY A 204 9.45 -10.11 22.44
N VAL A 205 9.29 -8.85 22.80
CA VAL A 205 8.00 -8.16 22.76
C VAL A 205 7.75 -7.64 21.34
N VAL A 206 6.50 -7.77 20.90
CA VAL A 206 6.00 -7.27 19.62
C VAL A 206 4.73 -6.47 19.84
N THR A 207 4.60 -5.37 19.11
CA THR A 207 3.36 -4.58 19.05
C THR A 207 2.57 -5.00 17.82
N ILE A 208 1.33 -5.39 18.04
CA ILE A 208 0.39 -5.81 17.01
C ILE A 208 -0.67 -4.73 16.91
N TYR A 209 -0.95 -4.29 15.69
CA TYR A 209 -2.03 -3.35 15.39
C TYR A 209 -3.13 -4.08 14.63
N ALA A 210 -4.37 -3.67 14.88
CA ALA A 210 -5.48 -3.92 13.99
C ALA A 210 -5.99 -2.57 13.48
N LYS A 211 -6.26 -2.48 12.18
CA LYS A 211 -6.74 -1.27 11.54
C LYS A 211 -7.96 -1.58 10.67
N ILE A 212 -8.94 -0.70 10.76
CA ILE A 212 -10.00 -0.57 9.76
C ILE A 212 -9.55 0.59 8.87
N GLU A 213 -9.28 0.31 7.60
CA GLU A 213 -8.83 1.29 6.62
C GLU A 213 -9.77 1.29 5.42
N ASP A 214 -9.86 2.43 4.73
CA ASP A 214 -10.44 2.49 3.38
C ASP A 214 -11.91 2.05 3.27
N SER A 215 -12.65 2.08 4.38
CA SER A 215 -14.08 1.72 4.45
C SER A 215 -14.97 2.92 4.15
N PHE A 216 -15.97 2.73 3.27
CA PHE A 216 -16.99 3.74 2.99
C PHE A 216 -18.00 3.92 4.13
N MET A 217 -18.18 2.87 4.95
CA MET A 217 -19.24 2.77 5.95
C MET A 217 -18.76 2.98 7.39
N PHE A 218 -17.45 2.98 7.62
CA PHE A 218 -16.86 2.98 8.96
C PHE A 218 -15.67 3.94 9.03
N THR A 219 -15.50 4.61 10.16
CA THR A 219 -14.36 5.49 10.39
C THR A 219 -13.06 4.72 10.57
N GLU A 220 -11.95 5.29 10.08
CA GLU A 220 -10.62 4.70 10.27
C GLU A 220 -10.28 4.61 11.75
N THR A 221 -10.15 3.38 12.25
CA THR A 221 -9.93 3.11 13.66
C THR A 221 -8.78 2.13 13.80
N THR A 222 -7.90 2.41 14.76
CA THR A 222 -6.74 1.57 15.05
C THR A 222 -6.69 1.21 16.52
N ASP A 223 -6.43 -0.05 16.82
CA ASP A 223 -6.13 -0.52 18.18
C ASP A 223 -4.83 -1.31 18.18
N SER A 224 -4.17 -1.37 19.33
CA SER A 224 -2.87 -2.01 19.46
C SER A 224 -2.75 -2.84 20.73
N ILE A 225 -2.10 -3.98 20.62
CA ILE A 225 -1.78 -4.85 21.74
C ILE A 225 -0.29 -5.17 21.75
N VAL A 226 0.29 -5.18 22.96
CA VAL A 226 1.68 -5.55 23.18
C VAL A 226 1.72 -6.99 23.67
N GLN A 227 2.46 -7.85 22.98
CA GLN A 227 2.54 -9.28 23.30
C GLN A 227 3.98 -9.78 23.27
N LYS A 228 4.35 -10.62 24.25
CA LYS A 228 5.67 -11.26 24.31
C LYS A 228 5.73 -12.51 23.44
N TRP A 229 5.53 -12.31 22.14
CA TRP A 229 5.45 -13.38 21.14
C TRP A 229 6.63 -13.37 20.16
N GLY A 230 7.44 -12.33 20.13
CA GLY A 230 8.66 -12.30 19.34
C GLY A 230 9.76 -13.21 19.91
N LYS A 231 10.71 -13.56 19.05
CA LYS A 231 12.02 -14.03 19.50
C LYS A 231 12.83 -12.81 19.95
N PRO A 232 13.58 -12.88 21.08
CA PRO A 232 14.42 -11.78 21.50
C PRO A 232 15.49 -11.53 20.45
N ILE A 233 15.78 -10.26 20.18
CA ILE A 233 16.91 -9.92 19.32
C ILE A 233 18.21 -10.29 20.04
N VAL A 234 18.92 -11.28 19.51
CA VAL A 234 20.26 -11.61 19.96
C VAL A 234 21.19 -10.64 19.26
N VAL A 235 21.58 -9.58 19.95
CA VAL A 235 22.62 -8.68 19.46
C VAL A 235 23.94 -9.38 19.71
N ASN A 236 24.52 -9.96 18.66
CA ASN A 236 25.88 -10.46 18.78
C ASN A 236 26.85 -9.27 18.72
N ASN A 237 27.29 -8.81 19.89
CA ASN A 237 28.28 -7.75 20.00
C ASN A 237 29.70 -8.23 19.69
N GLU A 238 29.94 -9.55 19.55
CA GLU A 238 31.28 -10.10 19.31
C GLU A 238 31.95 -9.45 18.09
N ALA A 239 31.19 -9.19 17.02
CA ALA A 239 31.71 -8.53 15.82
C ALA A 239 32.20 -7.09 16.05
N PHE A 240 31.68 -6.40 17.08
CA PHE A 240 32.05 -5.05 17.47
C PHE A 240 33.03 -4.98 18.64
N ASP A 241 33.15 -6.05 19.43
CA ASP A 241 34.07 -6.16 20.57
C ASP A 241 35.47 -6.65 20.16
N GLU A 242 35.58 -7.31 19.00
CA GLU A 242 36.85 -7.72 18.40
C GLU A 242 37.54 -6.61 17.61
N ARG A 243 38.87 -6.72 17.44
CA ARG A 243 39.64 -5.76 16.64
C ARG A 243 39.37 -5.93 15.14
N SER A 244 38.32 -5.29 14.64
CA SER A 244 37.89 -5.38 13.23
C SER A 244 37.78 -4.00 12.57
N LEU A 245 37.69 -3.97 11.24
CA LEU A 245 37.47 -2.72 10.49
C LEU A 245 36.10 -2.08 10.76
N TRP A 246 35.18 -2.83 11.35
CA TRP A 246 33.80 -2.42 11.61
C TRP A 246 33.52 -2.20 13.10
N ALA A 247 34.55 -2.37 13.95
CA ALA A 247 34.45 -2.19 15.39
C ALA A 247 34.52 -0.71 15.81
N SER A 248 34.27 -0.47 17.11
CA SER A 248 34.40 0.87 17.72
C SER A 248 35.81 1.44 17.57
N ARG A 249 35.95 2.77 17.66
CA ARG A 249 37.22 3.51 17.45
C ARG A 249 38.40 2.96 18.26
N ASP A 250 38.15 2.50 19.47
CA ASP A 250 39.14 1.94 20.41
C ASP A 250 39.59 0.51 20.04
N LYS A 251 38.87 -0.17 19.15
CA LYS A 251 39.12 -1.53 18.69
C LYS A 251 39.67 -1.58 17.26
N ALA A 252 40.31 -0.51 16.78
CA ALA A 252 40.95 -0.54 15.46
C ALA A 252 41.95 -1.72 15.34
N PRO A 253 42.05 -2.38 14.17
CA PRO A 253 43.03 -3.45 13.93
C PRO A 253 44.46 -2.95 14.17
N VAL A 254 45.29 -3.78 14.80
CA VAL A 254 46.67 -3.41 15.18
C VAL A 254 47.49 -3.03 13.94
N TRP A 255 47.35 -3.77 12.84
CA TRP A 255 48.06 -3.46 11.60
C TRP A 255 47.71 -2.07 11.06
N LEU A 256 46.44 -1.64 11.17
CA LEU A 256 45.99 -0.34 10.70
C LEU A 256 46.60 0.77 11.57
N LEU A 257 46.66 0.55 12.89
CA LEU A 257 47.35 1.45 13.82
C LEU A 257 48.84 1.55 13.51
N LEU A 258 49.51 0.43 13.21
CA LEU A 258 50.93 0.43 12.85
C LEU A 258 51.18 1.16 11.54
N VAL A 259 50.34 0.96 10.52
CA VAL A 259 50.45 1.67 9.23
C VAL A 259 50.22 3.17 9.41
N ALA A 260 49.15 3.57 10.10
CA ALA A 260 48.83 4.98 10.32
C ALA A 260 49.94 5.70 11.11
N ASN A 261 50.40 5.11 12.22
CA ASN A 261 51.50 5.67 13.00
C ASN A 261 52.84 5.62 12.25
N GLY A 262 53.06 4.59 11.43
CA GLY A 262 54.23 4.47 10.57
C GLY A 262 54.31 5.58 9.53
N ILE A 263 53.19 5.94 8.89
CA ILE A 263 53.12 7.08 7.97
C ILE A 263 53.45 8.39 8.70
N ILE A 264 52.89 8.59 9.88
CA ILE A 264 53.18 9.78 10.71
C ILE A 264 54.68 9.86 11.02
N LEU A 265 55.29 8.76 11.49
CA LEU A 265 56.72 8.70 11.79
C LEU A 265 57.59 8.96 10.55
N PHE A 266 57.21 8.42 9.39
CA PHE A 266 57.92 8.64 8.14
C PHE A 266 57.90 10.12 7.73
N VAL A 267 56.74 10.78 7.82
CA VAL A 267 56.61 12.21 7.55
C VAL A 267 57.50 13.03 8.50
N TRP A 268 57.48 12.73 9.79
CA TRP A 268 58.32 13.40 10.78
C TRP A 268 59.82 13.22 10.51
N LEU A 269 60.25 11.99 10.19
CA LEU A 269 61.64 11.70 9.82
C LEU A 269 62.07 12.55 8.63
N PHE A 270 61.23 12.65 7.60
CA PHE A 270 61.52 13.42 6.40
C PHE A 270 61.66 14.91 6.70
N ILE A 271 60.74 15.47 7.51
CA ILE A 271 60.81 16.87 7.96
C ILE A 271 62.12 17.13 8.72
N ILE A 272 62.50 16.25 9.64
CA ILE A 272 63.76 16.37 10.40
C ILE A 272 64.96 16.34 9.46
N LEU A 273 64.97 15.43 8.47
CA LEU A 273 66.05 15.31 7.49
C LEU A 273 66.21 16.59 6.66
N VAL A 274 65.10 17.17 6.18
CA VAL A 274 65.11 18.45 5.46
C VAL A 274 65.67 19.57 6.34
N ILE A 275 65.24 19.66 7.60
CA ILE A 275 65.74 20.66 8.56
C ILE A 275 67.26 20.50 8.77
N VAL A 276 67.74 19.28 9.01
CA VAL A 276 69.18 18.99 9.18
C VAL A 276 69.96 19.38 7.93
N ASN A 277 69.46 19.09 6.74
CA ASN A 277 70.11 19.48 5.48
C ASN A 277 70.15 21.00 5.31
N ILE A 278 69.09 21.73 5.66
CA ILE A 278 69.10 23.21 5.64
C ILE A 278 70.18 23.75 6.57
N PHE A 279 70.31 23.21 7.80
CA PHE A 279 71.37 23.61 8.73
C PHE A 279 72.77 23.26 8.20
N ARG A 280 72.93 22.09 7.57
CA ARG A 280 74.20 21.65 6.97
C ARG A 280 74.63 22.58 5.83
N ILE A 281 73.69 22.99 4.97
CA ILE A 281 73.95 23.96 3.89
C ILE A 281 74.33 25.33 4.46
N LYS A 282 73.59 25.84 5.46
CA LYS A 282 73.96 27.11 6.15
C LYS A 282 75.36 27.07 6.75
N LYS A 283 75.79 25.92 7.29
CA LYS A 283 77.14 25.76 7.84
C LYS A 283 78.21 25.76 6.74
N LEU A 284 77.93 25.11 5.61
CA LEU A 284 78.84 25.09 4.45
C LEU A 284 78.91 26.44 3.72
N SER A 285 77.80 27.19 3.61
CA SER A 285 77.83 28.51 2.97
C SER A 285 78.67 29.53 3.73
N LYS A 286 78.68 29.47 5.07
CA LYS A 286 79.58 30.30 5.91
C LYS A 286 81.07 30.05 5.64
N LEU A 287 81.46 28.89 5.11
CA LEU A 287 82.85 28.58 4.76
C LEU A 287 83.26 29.16 3.40
N PHE A 288 82.31 29.46 2.51
CA PHE A 288 82.56 29.97 1.15
C PHE A 288 82.40 31.50 1.02
N ILE A 289 81.97 32.20 2.06
CA ILE A 289 81.83 33.67 2.08
C ILE A 289 83.04 34.31 2.82
N LYS A 290 84.22 33.72 2.70
CA LYS A 290 85.48 34.24 3.25
C LYS A 290 86.53 34.27 2.16
#